data_AF-A0A9E1AJB3-F1
#
_entry.id   AF-A0A9E1AJB3-F1
#
_cell.length_a   1.000
_cell.length_b   1.000
_cell.length_c   1.000
_cell.angle_alpha   90.00
_cell.angle_beta   90.00
_cell.angle_gamma   90.00
#
_symmetry.space_group_name_H-M   'P 1'
#
loop_
_entity.id
_entity.type
_entity.pdbx_description
1 polymer ?
#
loop_
_entity_poly.entity_id
_entity_poly.type
_entity_poly.pdbx_seq_one_letter_code
_entity_poly.pdbx_strand_id
1 'polypeptide(L)'
;MKKLWAFFAALAVCTIFAGLDDGDTHDAAALVPVQALVIDAKDGTVFVTADTGDNGRGGNLDAALSDLQSGCAGALFTQTAEHVIVTSRAWYLAPQVCVSRQLRPAAKLYRAMEKIEEPEQALRFLQAHPGSLTLSHARAALLESREEAAPVLLQTEGGFRLGG
;
A
#
# COMPACT_ATOMS: atom_id res chain seq x y z
N MET A 1 18.65 36.32 54.95
CA MET A 1 18.50 34.87 54.73
C MET A 1 18.96 34.54 53.32
N LYS A 2 20.27 34.27 53.16
CA LYS A 2 20.99 34.11 51.88
C LYS A 2 21.16 32.63 51.48
N LYS A 3 20.19 31.77 51.85
CA LYS A 3 20.29 30.30 51.73
C LYS A 3 19.16 29.67 50.90
N LEU A 4 18.50 30.42 50.01
CA LEU A 4 17.46 29.88 49.12
C LEU A 4 17.87 29.82 47.63
N TRP A 5 19.07 30.29 47.28
CA TRP A 5 19.55 30.36 45.90
C TRP A 5 20.44 29.18 45.48
N ALA A 6 20.81 28.30 46.42
CA ALA A 6 21.64 27.14 46.12
C ALA A 6 20.84 25.94 45.52
N PHE A 7 19.52 25.94 45.65
CA PHE A 7 18.67 24.85 45.13
C PHE A 7 18.41 24.95 43.63
N PHE A 8 18.43 26.14 43.03
CA PHE A 8 18.19 26.29 41.58
C PHE A 8 19.42 25.98 40.73
N ALA A 9 20.63 26.06 41.27
CA ALA A 9 21.85 25.75 40.53
C ALA A 9 22.10 24.24 40.37
N ALA A 10 21.60 23.40 41.28
CA ALA A 10 21.77 21.95 41.20
C ALA A 10 20.84 21.28 40.17
N LEU A 11 19.69 21.89 39.85
CA LEU A 11 18.78 21.37 38.81
C LEU A 11 19.32 21.58 37.38
N ALA A 12 20.17 22.59 37.18
CA ALA A 12 20.72 22.94 35.87
C ALA A 12 21.90 22.05 35.42
N VAL A 13 22.48 21.25 36.33
CA VAL A 13 23.59 20.35 36.00
C VAL A 13 23.09 18.95 35.62
N CYS A 14 21.92 18.53 36.10
CA CYS A 14 21.33 17.24 35.72
C CYS A 14 20.72 17.21 34.31
N THR A 15 20.45 18.37 33.70
CA THR A 15 19.94 18.43 32.31
C THR A 15 21.02 18.29 31.24
N ILE A 16 22.31 18.42 31.60
CA ILE A 16 23.42 18.32 30.64
C ILE A 16 23.77 16.85 30.35
N PHE A 17 23.44 15.91 31.25
CA PHE A 17 23.67 14.48 31.03
C PHE A 17 22.46 13.70 30.50
N ALA A 18 21.28 14.31 30.42
CA ALA A 18 20.08 13.70 29.83
C ALA A 18 19.90 14.03 28.33
N GLY A 19 20.93 14.63 27.70
CA GLY A 19 20.97 14.92 26.26
C GLY A 19 21.85 13.97 25.45
N LEU A 20 22.32 12.87 26.07
CA LEU A 20 22.98 11.75 25.41
C LEU A 20 22.06 10.52 25.50
N ASP A 21 20.80 10.70 25.14
CA ASP A 21 20.12 9.60 24.48
C ASP A 21 20.56 9.75 23.03
N ASP A 22 21.39 8.82 22.56
CA ASP A 22 21.51 8.50 21.14
C ASP A 22 20.09 8.10 20.70
N GLY A 23 19.22 9.09 20.57
CA GLY A 23 18.01 8.99 19.82
C GLY A 23 18.51 8.78 18.42
N ASP A 24 18.68 7.51 18.07
CA ASP A 24 18.73 7.00 16.72
C ASP A 24 17.72 7.86 15.97
N THR A 25 18.24 8.87 15.28
CA THR A 25 17.50 9.63 14.30
C THR A 25 17.28 8.61 13.20
N HIS A 26 16.30 7.73 13.42
CA HIS A 26 15.64 7.00 12.38
C HIS A 26 15.19 8.09 11.44
N ASP A 27 15.94 8.17 10.34
CA ASP A 27 15.64 8.95 9.17
C ASP A 27 14.13 8.97 9.03
N ALA A 28 13.55 10.18 9.08
CA ALA A 28 12.12 10.36 8.95
C ALA A 28 11.77 9.94 7.52
N ALA A 29 11.62 8.63 7.34
CA ALA A 29 11.44 7.98 6.07
C ALA A 29 10.30 8.72 5.40
N ALA A 30 10.63 9.49 4.36
CA ALA A 30 9.66 10.29 3.65
C ALA A 30 8.55 9.33 3.23
N LEU A 31 7.37 9.49 3.83
CA LEU A 31 6.24 8.60 3.57
C LEU A 31 5.88 8.79 2.11
N VAL A 32 5.98 7.72 1.34
CA VAL A 32 5.61 7.73 -0.08
C VAL A 32 4.21 7.14 -0.18
N PRO A 33 3.16 7.97 -0.41
CA PRO A 33 1.81 7.46 -0.56
C PRO A 33 1.69 6.73 -1.89
N VAL A 34 1.15 5.52 -1.83
CA VAL A 34 0.76 4.75 -3.02
C VAL A 34 -0.70 5.04 -3.33
N GLN A 35 -1.03 5.22 -4.61
CA GLN A 35 -2.40 5.41 -5.06
C GLN A 35 -2.94 4.19 -5.81
N ALA A 36 -2.09 3.49 -6.56
CA ALA A 36 -2.45 2.27 -7.25
C ALA A 36 -1.44 1.13 -7.02
N LEU A 37 -1.96 -0.07 -6.84
CA LEU A 37 -1.18 -1.30 -6.77
C LEU A 37 -1.64 -2.26 -7.87
N VAL A 38 -0.70 -2.81 -8.61
CA VAL A 38 -0.91 -3.90 -9.56
C VAL A 38 -0.37 -5.18 -8.95
N ILE A 39 -1.22 -6.18 -8.81
CA ILE A 39 -0.88 -7.50 -8.28
C ILE A 39 -0.91 -8.50 -9.43
N ASP A 40 0.22 -9.13 -9.67
CA ASP A 40 0.41 -10.15 -10.71
C ASP A 40 1.02 -11.42 -10.12
N ALA A 41 0.95 -12.52 -10.87
CA ALA A 41 1.51 -13.80 -10.48
C ALA A 41 2.13 -14.49 -11.70
N LYS A 42 3.33 -15.03 -11.50
CA LYS A 42 4.06 -15.80 -12.51
C LYS A 42 4.98 -16.80 -11.83
N ASP A 43 4.97 -18.05 -12.31
CA ASP A 43 5.87 -19.12 -11.86
C ASP A 43 5.90 -19.31 -10.33
N GLY A 44 4.72 -19.23 -9.69
CA GLY A 44 4.59 -19.35 -8.23
C GLY A 44 5.07 -18.14 -7.42
N THR A 45 5.53 -17.08 -8.09
CA THR A 45 5.90 -15.81 -7.47
C THR A 45 4.79 -14.79 -7.65
N VAL A 46 4.40 -14.13 -6.57
CA VAL A 46 3.52 -12.97 -6.56
C VAL A 46 4.36 -11.71 -6.74
N PHE A 47 3.92 -10.82 -7.61
CA PHE A 47 4.53 -9.53 -7.87
C PHE A 47 3.54 -8.44 -7.51
N VAL A 48 4.02 -7.39 -6.85
CA VAL A 48 3.25 -6.19 -6.55
C VAL A 48 4.03 -5.00 -7.07
N THR A 49 3.42 -4.21 -7.94
CA THR A 49 4.00 -2.99 -8.49
C THR A 49 3.14 -1.79 -8.08
N ALA A 50 3.78 -0.76 -7.53
CA ALA A 50 3.12 0.50 -7.15
C ALA A 50 3.15 1.51 -8.30
N ASP A 51 2.26 2.51 -8.24
CA ASP A 51 2.30 3.67 -9.15
C ASP A 51 3.57 4.51 -9.01
N THR A 52 4.32 4.34 -7.92
CA THR A 52 5.61 4.99 -7.70
C THR A 52 6.76 4.34 -8.48
N GLY A 53 6.50 3.21 -9.17
CA GLY A 53 7.50 2.39 -9.84
C GLY A 53 8.21 1.38 -8.94
N ASP A 54 7.92 1.40 -7.63
CA ASP A 54 8.43 0.41 -6.69
C ASP A 54 7.84 -0.98 -6.96
N ASN A 55 8.65 -2.01 -6.74
CA ASN A 55 8.29 -3.41 -6.99
C ASN A 55 8.60 -4.27 -5.78
N GLY A 56 7.68 -5.16 -5.42
CA GLY A 56 7.88 -6.21 -4.44
C GLY A 56 7.50 -7.58 -4.98
N ARG A 57 8.11 -8.62 -4.43
CA ARG A 57 7.89 -10.00 -4.85
C ARG A 57 7.92 -10.96 -3.66
N GLY A 58 7.20 -12.07 -3.77
CA GLY A 58 7.17 -13.08 -2.72
C GLY A 58 6.42 -14.33 -3.12
N GLY A 59 6.50 -15.38 -2.29
CA GLY A 59 5.74 -16.63 -2.51
C GLY A 59 4.24 -16.48 -2.25
N ASN A 60 3.80 -15.37 -1.66
CA ASN A 60 2.40 -15.03 -1.40
C ASN A 60 2.24 -13.50 -1.38
N LEU A 61 0.99 -13.04 -1.29
CA LEU A 61 0.67 -11.61 -1.29
C LEU A 61 1.33 -10.83 -0.14
N ASP A 62 1.30 -11.39 1.07
CA ASP A 62 1.83 -10.73 2.27
C ASP A 62 3.34 -10.51 2.15
N ALA A 63 4.08 -11.55 1.75
CA ALA A 63 5.50 -11.49 1.48
C ALA A 63 5.85 -10.49 0.37
N ALA A 64 5.05 -10.43 -0.71
CA ALA A 64 5.29 -9.49 -1.80
C ALA A 64 5.03 -8.03 -1.39
N LEU A 65 4.02 -7.77 -0.55
CA LEU A 65 3.76 -6.44 0.01
C LEU A 65 4.84 -6.02 1.02
N SER A 66 5.33 -6.94 1.84
CA SER A 66 6.44 -6.67 2.76
C SER A 66 7.75 -6.40 2.01
N ASP A 67 8.04 -7.16 0.96
CA ASP A 67 9.20 -6.91 0.08
C ASP A 67 9.11 -5.52 -0.57
N LEU A 68 7.93 -5.16 -1.12
CA LEU A 68 7.66 -3.83 -1.69
C LEU A 68 7.96 -2.70 -0.69
N GLN A 69 7.47 -2.83 0.55
CA GLN A 69 7.68 -1.82 1.60
C GLN A 69 9.14 -1.73 2.02
N SER A 70 9.85 -2.86 2.09
CA SER A 70 11.27 -2.89 2.49
C SER A 70 12.24 -2.43 1.41
N GLY A 71 11.87 -2.56 0.14
CA GLY A 71 12.69 -2.21 -1.01
C GLY A 71 12.62 -0.74 -1.42
N CYS A 72 11.65 0.02 -0.88
CA CYS A 72 11.49 1.44 -1.16
C CYS A 72 12.51 2.26 -0.35
N ALA A 73 13.06 3.32 -0.95
CA ALA A 73 13.98 4.24 -0.26
C ALA A 73 13.31 5.04 0.86
N GLY A 74 11.97 5.04 0.92
CA GLY A 74 11.16 5.62 1.99
C GLY A 74 10.13 4.62 2.54
N ALA A 75 9.32 5.07 3.49
CA ALA A 75 8.25 4.23 4.04
C ALA A 75 7.04 4.25 3.10
N LEU A 76 6.99 3.26 2.20
CA LEU A 76 5.91 3.11 1.22
C LEU A 76 4.61 2.71 1.93
N PHE A 77 3.59 3.55 1.82
CA PHE A 77 2.35 3.37 2.58
C PHE A 77 1.25 2.76 1.71
N THR A 78 1.19 1.43 1.63
CA THR A 78 0.20 0.71 0.80
C THR A 78 -1.25 0.93 1.25
N GLN A 79 -1.47 1.38 2.49
CA GLN A 79 -2.80 1.71 3.02
C GLN A 79 -3.38 3.02 2.46
N THR A 80 -2.63 3.80 1.69
CA THR A 80 -3.21 4.93 0.93
C THR A 80 -3.76 4.52 -0.42
N ALA A 81 -3.43 3.31 -0.90
CA ALA A 81 -3.85 2.86 -2.22
C ALA A 81 -5.37 2.95 -2.36
N GLU A 82 -5.83 3.74 -3.33
CA GLU A 82 -7.24 3.86 -3.68
C GLU A 82 -7.63 2.80 -4.72
N HIS A 83 -6.67 2.32 -5.51
CA HIS A 83 -6.92 1.37 -6.58
C HIS A 83 -6.06 0.13 -6.42
N VAL A 84 -6.70 -1.04 -6.40
CA VAL A 84 -6.03 -2.33 -6.38
C VAL A 84 -6.45 -3.11 -7.61
N ILE A 85 -5.50 -3.34 -8.50
CA ILE A 85 -5.69 -4.01 -9.77
C ILE A 85 -5.07 -5.39 -9.64
N VAL A 86 -5.87 -6.44 -9.80
CA VAL A 86 -5.38 -7.82 -9.79
C VAL A 86 -5.46 -8.35 -11.22
N THR A 87 -4.33 -8.82 -11.76
CA THR A 87 -4.33 -9.41 -13.10
C THR A 87 -5.14 -10.71 -13.12
N SER A 88 -5.63 -11.11 -14.29
CA SER A 88 -6.41 -12.33 -14.43
C SER A 88 -5.61 -13.59 -14.08
N ARG A 89 -4.28 -13.53 -14.25
CA ARG A 89 -3.36 -14.60 -13.81
C ARG A 89 -3.27 -14.70 -12.28
N ALA A 90 -3.37 -13.56 -11.59
CA ALA A 90 -3.34 -13.47 -10.13
C ALA A 90 -4.73 -13.45 -9.47
N TRP A 91 -5.83 -13.57 -10.23
CA TRP A 91 -7.18 -13.40 -9.69
C TRP A 91 -7.54 -14.38 -8.58
N TYR A 92 -6.91 -15.56 -8.54
CA TYR A 92 -7.04 -16.51 -7.43
C TYR A 92 -6.60 -15.94 -6.07
N LEU A 93 -5.82 -14.85 -6.05
CA LEU A 93 -5.43 -14.11 -4.86
C LEU A 93 -6.48 -13.11 -4.40
N ALA A 94 -7.53 -12.82 -5.17
CA ALA A 94 -8.55 -11.82 -4.83
C ALA A 94 -9.14 -12.01 -3.42
N PRO A 95 -9.42 -13.23 -2.92
CA PRO A 95 -9.84 -13.42 -1.53
C PRO A 95 -8.81 -12.94 -0.51
N GLN A 96 -7.51 -13.19 -0.76
CA GLN A 96 -6.41 -12.73 0.10
C GLN A 96 -6.29 -11.20 0.07
N VAL A 97 -6.46 -10.59 -1.11
CA VAL A 97 -6.48 -9.13 -1.29
C VAL A 97 -7.61 -8.49 -0.48
N CYS A 98 -8.82 -9.06 -0.52
CA CYS A 98 -9.99 -8.54 0.19
C CYS A 98 -9.85 -8.58 1.72
N VAL A 99 -9.07 -9.52 2.26
CA VAL A 99 -8.87 -9.66 3.72
C VAL A 99 -7.54 -9.09 4.22
N SER A 100 -6.69 -8.59 3.33
CA SER A 100 -5.38 -8.04 3.68
C SER A 100 -5.52 -6.83 4.60
N ARG A 101 -4.72 -6.81 5.69
CA ARG A 101 -4.63 -5.66 6.61
C ARG A 101 -3.65 -4.58 6.12
N GLN A 102 -2.82 -4.92 5.14
CA GLN A 102 -1.84 -4.02 4.55
C GLN A 102 -2.48 -3.09 3.50
N LEU A 103 -3.71 -3.37 3.07
CA LEU A 103 -4.45 -2.61 2.08
C LEU A 103 -5.58 -1.80 2.72
N ARG A 104 -5.94 -0.69 2.10
CA ARG A 104 -7.06 0.13 2.52
C ARG A 104 -8.38 -0.60 2.29
N PRO A 105 -9.26 -0.77 3.29
CA PRO A 105 -10.56 -1.41 3.09
C PRO A 105 -11.45 -0.71 2.05
N ALA A 106 -11.30 0.60 1.90
CA ALA A 106 -12.03 1.41 0.92
C ALA A 106 -11.38 1.41 -0.48
N ALA A 107 -10.24 0.72 -0.68
CA ALA A 107 -9.64 0.61 -2.01
C ALA A 107 -10.60 -0.07 -2.99
N LYS A 108 -10.65 0.45 -4.21
CA LYS A 108 -11.45 -0.09 -5.31
C LYS A 108 -10.73 -1.27 -5.94
N LEU A 109 -11.43 -2.38 -6.09
CA LEU A 109 -10.90 -3.62 -6.65
C LEU A 109 -11.21 -3.71 -8.14
N TYR A 110 -10.20 -4.01 -8.94
CA TYR A 110 -10.33 -4.21 -10.39
C TYR A 110 -9.70 -5.52 -10.81
N ARG A 111 -10.25 -6.13 -11.85
CA ARG A 111 -9.65 -7.28 -12.52
C ARG A 111 -9.05 -6.84 -13.85
N ALA A 112 -7.74 -6.95 -14.04
CA ALA A 112 -7.13 -6.70 -15.35
C ALA A 112 -7.09 -7.99 -16.19
N MET A 113 -7.52 -7.94 -17.46
CA MET A 113 -7.38 -9.09 -18.36
C MET A 113 -5.93 -9.33 -18.78
N GLU A 114 -5.21 -8.23 -18.97
CA GLU A 114 -3.84 -8.21 -19.46
C GLU A 114 -2.88 -7.77 -18.36
N LYS A 115 -1.57 -7.91 -18.63
CA LYS A 115 -0.55 -7.36 -17.74
C LYS A 115 -0.57 -5.84 -17.86
N ILE A 116 -0.63 -5.14 -16.74
CA ILE A 116 -0.45 -3.70 -16.69
C ILE A 116 1.05 -3.42 -16.57
N GLU A 117 1.65 -2.86 -17.62
CA GLU A 117 3.09 -2.52 -17.61
C GLU A 117 3.36 -1.20 -16.89
N GLU A 118 2.44 -0.24 -17.03
CA GLU A 118 2.56 1.11 -16.45
C GLU A 118 1.40 1.39 -15.49
N PRO A 119 1.57 1.14 -14.18
CA PRO A 119 0.53 1.41 -13.19
C PRO A 119 0.11 2.88 -13.13
N GLU A 120 1.01 3.82 -13.42
CA GLU A 120 0.69 5.26 -13.51
C GLU A 120 -0.36 5.58 -14.57
N GLN A 121 -0.29 4.92 -15.74
CA GLN A 121 -1.24 5.15 -16.82
C GLN A 121 -2.62 4.60 -16.45
N ALA A 122 -2.66 3.42 -15.82
CA ALA A 122 -3.89 2.86 -15.28
C ALA A 122 -4.49 3.74 -14.17
N LEU A 123 -3.64 4.27 -13.28
CA LEU A 123 -4.05 5.20 -12.22
C LEU A 123 -4.76 6.44 -12.78
N ARG A 124 -4.17 7.12 -13.77
CA ARG A 124 -4.79 8.32 -14.39
C ARG A 124 -6.18 8.02 -14.93
N PHE A 125 -6.35 6.86 -15.56
CA PHE A 125 -7.65 6.44 -16.07
C PHE A 125 -8.65 6.14 -14.93
N LEU A 126 -8.25 5.42 -13.90
CA LEU A 126 -9.10 5.03 -12.77
C LEU A 126 -9.49 6.20 -11.86
N GLN A 127 -8.66 7.24 -11.78
CA GLN A 127 -9.01 8.50 -11.13
C GLN A 127 -10.15 9.22 -11.85
N ALA A 128 -10.13 9.19 -13.19
CA ALA A 128 -11.20 9.79 -14.00
C ALA A 128 -12.46 8.90 -14.05
N HIS A 129 -12.29 7.58 -14.01
CA HIS A 129 -13.36 6.59 -14.14
C HIS A 129 -13.28 5.55 -13.01
N PRO A 130 -13.62 5.94 -11.77
CA PRO A 130 -13.50 5.03 -10.64
C PRO A 130 -14.55 3.92 -10.68
N GLY A 131 -14.13 2.71 -10.35
CA GLY A 131 -15.02 1.58 -10.09
C GLY A 131 -15.81 1.74 -8.78
N SER A 132 -16.86 0.93 -8.64
CA SER A 132 -17.77 0.94 -7.48
C SER A 132 -17.43 -0.10 -6.40
N LEU A 133 -16.78 -1.21 -6.78
CA LEU A 133 -16.49 -2.30 -5.86
C LEU A 133 -15.28 -1.99 -4.98
N THR A 134 -15.47 -1.94 -3.66
CA THR A 134 -14.39 -1.79 -2.67
C THR A 134 -13.95 -3.14 -2.12
N LEU A 135 -12.73 -3.22 -1.57
CA LEU A 135 -12.26 -4.41 -0.86
C LEU A 135 -13.15 -4.79 0.32
N SER A 136 -13.70 -3.82 1.05
CA SER A 136 -14.64 -4.07 2.16
C SER A 136 -15.95 -4.70 1.68
N HIS A 137 -16.52 -4.24 0.56
CA HIS A 137 -17.73 -4.82 -0.01
C HIS A 137 -17.46 -6.21 -0.60
N ALA A 138 -16.38 -6.36 -1.36
CA ALA A 138 -15.95 -7.66 -1.87
C ALA A 138 -15.72 -8.67 -0.73
N ARG A 139 -15.10 -8.23 0.38
CA ARG A 139 -14.95 -9.05 1.59
C ARG A 139 -16.28 -9.43 2.21
N ALA A 140 -17.24 -8.51 2.31
CA ALA A 140 -18.56 -8.81 2.84
C ALA A 140 -19.29 -9.85 1.97
N ALA A 141 -19.23 -9.71 0.64
CA ALA A 141 -19.78 -10.69 -0.29
C ALA A 141 -19.14 -12.08 -0.09
N LEU A 142 -17.81 -12.16 0.03
CA LEU A 142 -17.09 -13.41 0.28
C LEU A 142 -17.55 -14.10 1.58
N LEU A 143 -17.79 -13.34 2.65
CA LEU A 143 -18.30 -13.89 3.92
C LEU A 143 -19.71 -14.46 3.79
N GLU A 144 -20.51 -13.89 2.89
CA GLU A 144 -21.85 -14.37 2.55
C GLU A 144 -21.84 -15.47 1.47
N SER A 145 -20.66 -15.97 1.09
CA SER A 145 -20.48 -16.93 -0.01
C SER A 145 -21.08 -16.43 -1.35
N ARG A 146 -21.08 -15.12 -1.56
CA ARG A 146 -21.43 -14.46 -2.81
C ARG A 146 -20.18 -13.92 -3.48
N GLU A 147 -20.20 -13.87 -4.81
CA GLU A 147 -19.14 -13.23 -5.59
C GLU A 147 -19.72 -11.96 -6.23
N GLU A 148 -19.10 -10.82 -5.95
CA GLU A 148 -19.40 -9.56 -6.64
C GLU A 148 -18.46 -9.43 -7.84
N ALA A 149 -19.05 -9.13 -9.00
CA ALA A 149 -18.29 -8.95 -10.23
C ALA A 149 -17.41 -7.69 -10.10
N ALA A 150 -16.09 -7.91 -10.02
CA ALA A 150 -15.14 -6.81 -10.05
C ALA A 150 -15.08 -6.18 -11.45
N PRO A 151 -15.08 -4.84 -11.56
CA PRO A 151 -14.91 -4.16 -12.84
C PRO A 151 -13.65 -4.63 -13.56
N VAL A 152 -13.80 -4.94 -14.85
CA VAL A 152 -12.73 -5.50 -15.67
C VAL A 152 -11.97 -4.36 -16.35
N LEU A 153 -10.70 -4.17 -16.00
CA LEU A 153 -9.81 -3.24 -16.67
C LEU A 153 -9.26 -3.88 -17.96
N LEU A 154 -9.59 -3.28 -19.09
CA LEU A 154 -9.12 -3.71 -20.42
C LEU A 154 -8.17 -2.66 -20.98
N GLN A 155 -7.02 -3.10 -21.46
CA GLN A 155 -6.12 -2.27 -22.26
C GLN A 155 -6.49 -2.42 -23.73
N THR A 156 -6.56 -1.31 -24.45
CA THR A 156 -6.90 -1.23 -25.87
C THR A 156 -5.90 -0.31 -26.57
N GLU A 157 -5.87 -0.33 -27.90
CA GLU A 157 -5.00 0.58 -28.68
C GLU A 157 -5.24 2.07 -28.36
N GLY A 158 -6.46 2.42 -27.94
CA GLY A 158 -6.83 3.79 -27.54
C GLY A 158 -6.66 4.10 -26.04
N GLY A 159 -6.08 3.19 -25.25
CA GLY A 159 -5.92 3.33 -23.80
C GLY A 159 -6.79 2.35 -22.99
N PHE A 160 -7.16 2.74 -21.77
CA PHE A 160 -7.92 1.88 -20.84
C PHE A 160 -9.44 2.06 -20.95
N ARG A 161 -10.17 0.98 -20.64
CA ARG A 161 -11.63 0.99 -20.44
C ARG A 161 -12.03 0.05 -19.29
N LEU A 162 -13.14 0.36 -18.62
CA LEU A 162 -13.78 -0.55 -17.67
C LEU A 162 -14.91 -1.33 -18.35
N GLY A 163 -14.86 -2.65 -18.24
CA GLY A 163 -15.98 -3.56 -18.52
C GLY A 163 -16.71 -3.93 -17.23
N GLY A 164 -17.99 -4.25 -17.35
CA GLY A 164 -18.84 -4.77 -16.27
C GLY A 164 -19.31 -6.19 -16.57
#